data_AF-A0A5C8G1C9-F1
#
_entry.id   AF-A0A5C8G1C9-F1
#
_cell.length_a   1.000
_cell.length_b   1.000
_cell.length_c   1.000
_cell.angle_alpha   90.00
_cell.angle_beta   90.00
_cell.angle_gamma   90.00
#
_symmetry.space_group_name_H-M   'P 1'
#
loop_
_entity.id
_entity.type
_entity.pdbx_description
1 polymer ?
#
loop_
_entity_poly.entity_id
_entity_poly.type
_entity_poly.pdbx_seq_one_letter_code
_entity_poly.pdbx_strand_id
1 'polypeptide(L)'
;MRIFILFISFILINILAFPQIYTLQRGERVKDGYILDENNFAVIIEKTDINNQKTFDIIYKDKRLTGYKDAGIIKILPNNILVATMLKSSTGKDMWTLIYGDKEMEFDSIERSDFSGNNSIIFARLNDYGIAVINGERQTEYSELFGSIIDDNDFAFSYLRDGEYFINVNGEEKQIEGKVDRMKYSTYGDELIYIIEVEESSTLSNDDTDIFLEVVDFVSFDANNYADAVKFMPEIDTNDINNSIITNASTTNTSMITNYNLSNISVYTNEEGITVKGQSDTIALMIITNIITNFISLQMPELSQENITNAPIMTSLILNGRNLGEYNLITNMSFSPDGKTLLFIDIDTNENLSFHVGGETITNYDNILLYKYSADSKSFAYAAQTNGNSFIILNGKRLNKDFNNINELYFSSNNNLVYNATKGDRQYIFTDDFESPSYNNINSFKFIGESFAFTGERLGKYYYFILDKENLKRREFGGYDFVSAINEESDSAISIVSDGKNIFIIKDGNIINNR
;
A
#
# COMPACT_ATOMS: atom_id res chain seq x y z
N MET A 1 -15.11 -33.12 31.56
CA MET A 1 -15.25 -31.91 32.41
C MET A 1 -13.85 -31.45 32.82
N ARG A 2 -13.20 -30.62 32.00
CA ARG A 2 -11.92 -29.97 32.34
C ARG A 2 -12.25 -28.55 32.75
N ILE A 3 -12.07 -28.24 34.03
CA ILE A 3 -12.27 -26.92 34.61
C ILE A 3 -11.06 -26.09 34.19
N PHE A 4 -11.21 -25.26 33.15
CA PHE A 4 -10.28 -24.16 32.91
C PHE A 4 -10.60 -23.07 33.93
N ILE A 5 -9.70 -22.88 34.89
CA ILE A 5 -9.79 -21.79 35.85
C ILE A 5 -9.57 -20.48 35.07
N LEU A 6 -10.66 -19.74 34.85
CA LEU A 6 -10.62 -18.33 34.44
C LEU A 6 -10.01 -17.52 35.60
N PHE A 7 -8.73 -17.19 35.51
CA PHE A 7 -8.16 -16.08 36.26
C PHE A 7 -7.82 -14.96 35.28
N ILE A 8 -8.81 -14.14 34.96
CA ILE A 8 -8.54 -12.79 34.45
C ILE A 8 -8.21 -11.97 35.69
N SER A 9 -6.92 -11.84 36.03
CA SER A 9 -6.52 -10.88 37.06
C SER A 9 -6.59 -9.49 36.44
N PHE A 10 -7.62 -8.72 36.77
CA PHE A 10 -7.54 -7.26 36.72
C PHE A 10 -6.52 -6.87 37.80
N ILE A 11 -5.26 -6.71 37.40
CA ILE A 11 -4.27 -6.14 38.31
C ILE A 11 -4.54 -4.63 38.32
N LEU A 12 -5.26 -4.16 39.35
CA LEU A 12 -5.15 -2.77 39.78
C LEU A 12 -3.74 -2.65 40.39
N ILE A 13 -2.79 -2.13 39.61
CA ILE A 13 -1.39 -2.24 39.98
C ILE A 13 -1.09 -1.32 41.17
N ASN A 14 -0.82 -1.94 42.32
CA ASN A 14 -0.16 -1.31 43.45
C ASN A 14 1.21 -0.80 43.01
N ILE A 15 1.54 0.42 43.44
CA ILE A 15 2.70 1.25 43.09
C ILE A 15 4.01 0.51 43.42
N LEU A 16 4.47 -0.36 42.52
CA LEU A 16 5.88 -0.61 42.28
C LEU A 16 6.19 0.21 41.03
N ALA A 17 7.10 1.18 41.15
CA ALA A 17 7.44 2.10 40.09
C ALA A 17 7.90 1.32 38.84
N PHE A 18 7.00 1.13 37.88
CA PHE A 18 7.38 0.63 36.56
C PHE A 18 8.36 1.64 35.94
N PRO A 19 9.42 1.16 35.30
CA PRO A 19 10.33 2.03 34.56
C PRO A 19 9.59 2.63 33.36
N GLN A 20 9.22 3.90 33.51
CA GLN A 20 8.68 4.73 32.45
C GLN A 20 9.81 5.24 31.55
N ILE A 21 9.55 5.41 30.26
CA ILE A 21 10.51 6.02 29.32
C ILE A 21 10.46 7.55 29.41
N TYR A 22 9.32 8.12 29.83
CA TYR A 22 9.16 9.57 29.98
C TYR A 22 8.00 9.92 30.94
N THR A 23 8.10 11.05 31.65
CA THR A 23 6.98 11.64 32.41
C THR A 23 6.53 12.93 31.74
N LEU A 24 5.26 12.97 31.37
CA LEU A 24 4.60 14.13 30.81
C LEU A 24 4.59 15.28 31.83
N GLN A 25 4.92 16.47 31.35
CA GLN A 25 4.74 17.70 32.10
C GLN A 25 3.26 18.08 32.12
N ARG A 26 2.90 18.99 33.03
CA ARG A 26 1.51 19.44 33.16
C ARG A 26 1.02 20.07 31.85
N GLY A 27 -0.08 19.54 31.31
CA GLY A 27 -0.69 20.03 30.07
C GLY A 27 -0.14 19.39 28.80
N GLU A 28 0.80 18.44 28.93
CA GLU A 28 1.27 17.61 27.83
C GLU A 28 0.36 16.39 27.66
N ARG A 29 0.24 15.91 26.42
CA ARG A 29 -0.36 14.62 26.09
C ARG A 29 0.38 13.97 24.93
N VAL A 30 0.35 12.65 24.87
CA VAL A 30 0.87 11.93 23.70
C VAL A 30 -0.12 12.10 22.56
N LYS A 31 0.38 12.57 21.42
CA LYS A 31 -0.38 12.73 20.18
C LYS A 31 -0.20 11.53 19.26
N ASP A 32 1.04 11.06 19.16
CA ASP A 32 1.42 9.95 18.30
C ASP A 32 2.71 9.28 18.77
N GLY A 33 2.99 8.08 18.28
CA GLY A 33 4.15 7.29 18.67
C GLY A 33 4.59 6.33 17.57
N TYR A 34 5.89 6.37 17.26
CA TYR A 34 6.55 5.58 16.22
C TYR A 34 7.56 4.68 16.89
N ILE A 35 7.50 3.37 16.66
CA ILE A 35 8.35 2.39 17.33
C ILE A 35 8.85 1.34 16.35
N LEU A 36 10.17 1.24 16.23
CA LEU A 36 10.84 0.16 15.50
C LEU A 36 11.14 -0.99 16.46
N ASP A 37 11.76 -0.67 17.60
CA ASP A 37 12.00 -1.59 18.70
C ASP A 37 12.05 -0.83 20.05
N GLU A 38 12.32 -1.55 21.13
CA GLU A 38 12.33 -0.99 22.48
C GLU A 38 13.27 0.20 22.67
N ASN A 39 14.37 0.25 21.95
CA ASN A 39 15.39 1.29 22.06
C ASN A 39 15.21 2.38 21.01
N ASN A 40 14.38 2.11 20.00
CA ASN A 40 14.34 2.84 18.74
C ASN A 40 12.92 3.32 18.47
N PHE A 41 12.57 4.43 19.10
CA PHE A 41 11.23 5.00 19.07
C PHE A 41 11.25 6.53 19.10
N ALA A 42 10.16 7.13 18.66
CA ALA A 42 9.90 8.55 18.73
C ALA A 42 8.46 8.79 19.22
N VAL A 43 8.28 9.76 20.11
CA VAL A 43 6.96 10.12 20.64
C VAL A 43 6.66 11.58 20.35
N ILE A 44 5.49 11.84 19.77
CA ILE A 44 5.00 13.18 19.51
C ILE A 44 4.16 13.64 20.70
N ILE A 45 4.62 14.71 21.33
CA ILE A 45 3.97 15.32 22.49
C ILE A 45 3.22 16.55 22.02
N GLU A 46 1.89 16.55 22.18
CA GLU A 46 1.08 17.75 21.98
C GLU A 46 1.00 18.54 23.30
N LYS A 47 1.15 19.85 23.18
CA LYS A 47 1.08 20.81 24.28
C LYS A 47 0.21 21.98 23.88
N THR A 48 -0.35 22.66 24.85
CA THR A 48 -0.99 23.95 24.66
C THR A 48 -0.06 25.05 25.14
N ASP A 49 0.28 25.99 24.25
CA ASP A 49 1.12 27.14 24.59
C ASP A 49 0.35 28.21 25.38
N ILE A 50 1.05 29.30 25.74
CA ILE A 50 0.50 30.40 26.55
C ILE A 50 -0.65 31.12 25.81
N ASN A 51 -0.69 31.04 24.48
CA ASN A 51 -1.71 31.65 23.62
C ASN A 51 -2.85 30.67 23.28
N ASN A 52 -2.91 29.52 23.97
CA ASN A 52 -3.87 28.45 23.73
C ASN A 52 -3.76 27.81 22.34
N GLN A 53 -2.58 27.90 21.70
CA GLN A 53 -2.25 27.24 20.45
C GLN A 53 -1.60 25.89 20.72
N LYS A 54 -1.90 24.91 19.87
CA LYS A 54 -1.24 23.61 19.93
C LYS A 54 0.18 23.72 19.40
N THR A 55 1.09 23.12 20.14
CA THR A 55 2.48 22.95 19.73
C THR A 55 2.88 21.49 19.93
N PHE A 56 3.88 21.06 19.19
CA PHE A 56 4.37 19.69 19.18
C PHE A 56 5.85 19.66 19.53
N ASP A 57 6.23 18.65 20.29
CA ASP A 57 7.62 18.27 20.53
C ASP A 57 7.82 16.81 20.14
N ILE A 58 9.06 16.43 19.84
CA ILE A 58 9.46 15.05 19.58
C ILE A 58 10.39 14.59 20.70
N ILE A 59 10.02 13.50 21.38
CA ILE A 59 10.95 12.74 22.23
C ILE A 59 11.58 11.68 21.34
N TYR A 60 12.89 11.74 21.16
CA TYR A 60 13.64 10.78 20.35
C TYR A 60 15.01 10.53 21.00
N LYS A 61 15.28 9.26 21.34
CA LYS A 61 16.41 8.86 22.19
C LYS A 61 16.40 9.69 23.49
N ASP A 62 17.54 10.22 23.91
CA ASP A 62 17.66 11.09 25.08
C ASP A 62 17.38 12.58 24.78
N LYS A 63 16.88 12.89 23.58
CA LYS A 63 16.65 14.25 23.12
C LYS A 63 15.17 14.59 23.07
N ARG A 64 14.88 15.83 23.44
CA ARG A 64 13.57 16.46 23.26
C ARG A 64 13.73 17.60 22.27
N LEU A 65 13.20 17.41 21.08
CA LEU A 65 13.17 18.42 20.02
C LEU A 65 11.88 19.23 20.18
N THR A 66 11.94 20.56 20.13
CA THR A 66 10.84 21.42 20.62
C THR A 66 10.44 22.54 19.69
N GLY A 67 9.20 22.99 19.87
CA GLY A 67 8.72 24.26 19.31
C GLY A 67 8.07 24.14 17.94
N TYR A 68 7.56 22.97 17.60
CA TYR A 68 6.90 22.74 16.32
C TYR A 68 5.41 23.10 16.40
N LYS A 69 4.85 23.50 15.27
CA LYS A 69 3.44 23.88 15.10
C LYS A 69 2.64 22.84 14.36
N ASP A 70 3.31 22.08 13.51
CA ASP A 70 2.70 21.03 12.70
C ASP A 70 3.73 19.95 12.39
N ALA A 71 3.24 18.79 11.95
CA ALA A 71 4.05 17.64 11.57
C ALA A 71 3.70 17.21 10.15
N GLY A 72 4.72 16.88 9.36
CA GLY A 72 4.60 16.20 8.10
C GLY A 72 4.93 14.73 8.28
N ILE A 73 6.02 14.30 7.67
CA ILE A 73 6.47 12.91 7.72
C ILE A 73 7.24 12.69 9.01
N ILE A 74 7.03 11.55 9.65
CA ILE A 74 7.85 11.07 10.77
C ILE A 74 8.12 9.60 10.53
N LYS A 75 9.39 9.23 10.38
CA LYS A 75 9.83 7.85 10.15
C LYS A 75 11.10 7.58 10.95
N ILE A 76 11.23 6.36 11.46
CA ILE A 76 12.48 5.87 12.05
C ILE A 76 13.03 4.84 11.07
N LEU A 77 14.19 5.13 10.49
CA LEU A 77 14.87 4.21 9.58
C LEU A 77 15.43 3.01 10.35
N PRO A 78 15.64 1.84 9.71
CA PRO A 78 16.18 0.64 10.36
C PRO A 78 17.57 0.82 10.97
N ASN A 79 18.38 1.74 10.43
CA ASN A 79 19.65 2.18 10.99
C ASN A 79 19.49 3.11 12.22
N ASN A 80 18.26 3.23 12.72
CA ASN A 80 17.92 3.93 13.93
C ASN A 80 18.16 5.44 13.85
N ILE A 81 17.72 6.02 12.73
CA ILE A 81 17.74 7.45 12.44
C ILE A 81 16.30 7.95 12.27
N LEU A 82 15.93 8.96 13.06
CA LEU A 82 14.70 9.71 12.87
C LEU A 82 14.80 10.57 11.62
N VAL A 83 13.86 10.44 10.70
CA VAL A 83 13.62 11.40 9.63
C VAL A 83 12.24 12.01 9.86
N ALA A 84 12.19 13.31 10.16
CA ALA A 84 10.93 14.00 10.37
C ALA A 84 10.88 15.36 9.69
N THR A 85 9.73 15.78 9.19
CA THR A 85 9.49 17.13 8.69
C THR A 85 8.49 17.83 9.60
N MET A 86 8.88 18.96 10.20
CA MET A 86 8.08 19.64 11.21
C MET A 86 7.99 21.13 10.89
N LEU A 87 6.80 21.73 10.97
CA LEU A 87 6.65 23.17 10.77
C LEU A 87 7.09 23.91 12.04
N LYS A 88 7.97 24.91 11.91
CA LYS A 88 8.54 25.67 13.04
C LYS A 88 8.54 27.16 12.75
N SER A 89 8.32 27.99 13.77
CA SER A 89 8.56 29.44 13.63
C SER A 89 10.05 29.69 13.41
N SER A 90 10.40 30.36 12.32
CA SER A 90 11.74 30.89 12.06
C SER A 90 11.73 32.42 11.97
N THR A 91 12.88 33.03 11.65
CA THR A 91 13.01 34.48 11.60
C THR A 91 12.22 35.04 10.42
N GLY A 92 11.04 35.61 10.70
CA GLY A 92 10.22 36.34 9.74
C GLY A 92 9.15 35.52 9.01
N LYS A 93 9.17 34.19 9.10
CA LYS A 93 8.11 33.29 8.60
C LYS A 93 8.20 31.91 9.24
N ASP A 94 7.17 31.10 9.05
CA ASP A 94 7.20 29.68 9.41
C ASP A 94 7.95 28.89 8.32
N MET A 95 8.78 27.94 8.75
CA MET A 95 9.63 27.13 7.90
C MET A 95 9.40 25.65 8.19
N TRP A 96 9.42 24.83 7.14
CA TRP A 96 9.50 23.37 7.30
C TRP A 96 10.92 22.99 7.73
N THR A 97 11.01 22.31 8.86
CA THR A 97 12.25 21.82 9.45
C THR A 97 12.37 20.34 9.19
N LEU A 98 13.33 19.94 8.35
CA LEU A 98 13.75 18.55 8.23
C LEU A 98 14.67 18.19 9.38
N ILE A 99 14.33 17.13 10.09
CA ILE A 99 15.07 16.53 11.18
C ILE A 99 15.67 15.23 10.66
N TYR A 100 17.00 15.10 10.67
CA TYR A 100 17.71 13.85 10.38
C TYR A 100 18.56 13.47 11.59
N GLY A 101 18.10 12.45 12.32
CA GLY A 101 18.54 12.11 13.67
C GLY A 101 18.18 13.21 14.66
N ASP A 102 19.10 14.14 14.85
CA ASP A 102 19.01 15.29 15.75
C ASP A 102 19.40 16.61 15.07
N LYS A 103 19.75 16.56 13.79
CA LYS A 103 20.13 17.72 12.99
C LYS A 103 18.88 18.32 12.36
N GLU A 104 18.70 19.63 12.51
CA GLU A 104 17.62 20.39 11.89
C GLU A 104 18.13 21.15 10.66
N MET A 105 17.33 21.14 9.59
CA MET A 105 17.53 21.96 8.39
C MET A 105 16.21 22.62 7.99
N GLU A 106 16.23 23.92 7.73
CA GLU A 106 15.02 24.68 7.38
C GLU A 106 14.85 24.84 5.86
N PHE A 107 13.59 24.73 5.42
CA PHE A 107 13.11 24.83 4.05
C PHE A 107 11.76 25.55 4.00
N ASP A 108 11.41 26.12 2.84
CA ASP A 108 10.14 26.82 2.63
C ASP A 108 8.97 25.84 2.47
N SER A 109 9.21 24.70 1.82
CA SER A 109 8.25 23.61 1.66
C SER A 109 8.96 22.28 1.44
N ILE A 110 8.23 21.19 1.66
CA ILE A 110 8.64 19.82 1.31
C ILE A 110 7.81 19.41 0.09
N GLU A 111 8.48 18.98 -0.98
CA GLU A 111 7.82 18.58 -2.24
C GLU A 111 7.56 17.08 -2.29
N ARG A 112 8.55 16.28 -1.89
CA ARG A 112 8.49 14.82 -1.94
C ARG A 112 9.42 14.21 -0.89
N SER A 113 9.15 12.98 -0.50
CA SER A 113 9.97 12.22 0.45
C SER A 113 9.89 10.74 0.13
N ASP A 114 11.04 10.17 -0.20
CA ASP A 114 11.16 8.78 -0.62
C ASP A 114 12.05 8.02 0.37
N PHE A 115 11.70 6.76 0.64
CA PHE A 115 12.38 5.93 1.63
C PHE A 115 12.50 4.49 1.15
N SER A 116 13.66 3.89 1.32
CA SER A 116 13.83 2.43 1.24
C SER A 116 14.96 2.01 2.17
N GLY A 117 14.74 0.93 2.91
CA GLY A 117 15.69 0.41 3.88
C GLY A 117 16.21 1.54 4.78
N ASN A 118 17.53 1.75 4.74
CA ASN A 118 18.24 2.76 5.53
C ASN A 118 18.37 4.13 4.85
N ASN A 119 17.81 4.29 3.66
CA ASN A 119 17.98 5.46 2.83
C ASN A 119 16.73 6.35 2.86
N SER A 120 16.97 7.65 2.76
CA SER A 120 15.92 8.65 2.61
C SER A 120 16.36 9.74 1.64
N ILE A 121 15.43 10.18 0.78
CA ILE A 121 15.61 11.35 -0.07
C ILE A 121 14.46 12.29 0.17
N ILE A 122 14.77 13.51 0.59
CA ILE A 122 13.79 14.55 0.84
C ILE A 122 14.02 15.67 -0.17
N PHE A 123 13.02 15.93 -0.99
CA PHE A 123 13.00 17.01 -1.96
C PHE A 123 12.28 18.20 -1.34
N ALA A 124 12.98 19.31 -1.19
CA ALA A 124 12.47 20.49 -0.48
C ALA A 124 12.82 21.78 -1.20
N ARG A 125 12.00 22.82 -1.04
CA ARG A 125 12.23 24.14 -1.65
C ARG A 125 12.93 25.09 -0.69
N LEU A 126 13.85 25.89 -1.25
CA LEU A 126 14.45 27.03 -0.58
C LEU A 126 14.46 28.22 -1.54
N ASN A 127 13.61 29.22 -1.27
CA ASN A 127 13.28 30.32 -2.17
C ASN A 127 12.80 29.79 -3.54
N ASP A 128 13.55 30.06 -4.60
CA ASP A 128 13.15 29.80 -5.98
C ASP A 128 13.71 28.48 -6.55
N TYR A 129 14.44 27.70 -5.75
CA TYR A 129 15.04 26.42 -6.17
C TYR A 129 14.71 25.29 -5.19
N GLY A 130 14.79 24.06 -5.69
CA GLY A 130 14.68 22.83 -4.92
C GLY A 130 16.04 22.27 -4.55
N ILE A 131 16.07 21.50 -3.46
CA ILE A 131 17.25 20.84 -2.91
C ILE A 131 16.87 19.39 -2.60
N ALA A 132 17.61 18.44 -3.17
CA ALA A 132 17.57 17.04 -2.77
C ALA A 132 18.48 16.85 -1.55
N VAL A 133 17.86 16.41 -0.45
CA VAL A 133 18.54 16.05 0.80
C VAL A 133 18.59 14.53 0.88
N ILE A 134 19.78 13.97 0.71
CA ILE A 134 20.01 12.52 0.69
C ILE A 134 20.66 12.15 2.03
N ASN A 135 20.01 11.27 2.78
CA ASN A 135 20.51 10.80 4.08
C ASN A 135 20.94 11.93 5.03
N GLY A 136 20.16 13.01 5.05
CA GLY A 136 20.39 14.18 5.92
C GLY A 136 21.45 15.15 5.42
N GLU A 137 21.98 14.98 4.21
CA GLU A 137 22.94 15.88 3.60
C GLU A 137 22.36 16.56 2.36
N ARG A 138 22.52 17.87 2.25
CA ARG A 138 22.15 18.63 1.04
C ARG A 138 23.13 18.25 -0.07
N GLN A 139 22.62 17.79 -1.20
CA GLN A 139 23.47 17.38 -2.32
C GLN A 139 23.17 18.14 -3.60
N THR A 140 21.95 18.00 -4.13
CA THR A 140 21.64 18.44 -5.50
C THR A 140 20.61 19.56 -5.50
N GLU A 141 20.98 20.71 -6.08
CA GLU A 141 20.04 21.79 -6.37
C GLU A 141 19.36 21.55 -7.72
N TYR A 142 18.08 21.91 -7.82
CA TYR A 142 17.30 21.79 -9.04
C TYR A 142 16.25 22.90 -9.17
N SER A 143 15.86 23.21 -10.40
CA SER A 143 14.75 24.11 -10.71
C SER A 143 13.41 23.37 -10.69
N GLU A 144 13.35 22.15 -11.22
CA GLU A 144 12.13 21.32 -11.28
C GLU A 144 12.48 19.83 -11.12
N LEU A 145 11.66 19.08 -10.38
CA LEU A 145 11.80 17.64 -10.15
C LEU A 145 10.78 16.89 -11.02
N PHE A 146 11.21 15.85 -11.73
CA PHE A 146 10.33 15.06 -12.61
C PHE A 146 10.00 13.68 -12.06
N GLY A 147 11.01 12.97 -11.57
CA GLY A 147 10.90 11.57 -11.16
C GLY A 147 11.94 11.24 -10.10
N SER A 148 11.62 10.29 -9.24
CA SER A 148 12.52 9.74 -8.24
C SER A 148 12.17 8.29 -7.96
N ILE A 149 13.20 7.48 -7.74
CA ILE A 149 13.12 6.09 -7.31
C ILE A 149 14.22 5.83 -6.29
N ILE A 150 13.91 4.97 -5.33
CA ILE A 150 14.83 4.53 -4.30
C ILE A 150 14.57 3.05 -4.01
N ASP A 151 15.63 2.29 -3.86
CA ASP A 151 15.63 0.98 -3.25
C ASP A 151 16.66 0.93 -2.11
N ASP A 152 16.84 -0.26 -1.52
CA ASP A 152 17.68 -0.44 -0.34
C ASP A 152 19.17 -0.10 -0.57
N ASN A 153 19.64 -0.14 -1.82
CA ASN A 153 21.04 0.09 -2.18
C ASN A 153 21.23 1.33 -3.05
N ASP A 154 20.28 1.59 -3.94
CA ASP A 154 20.43 2.51 -5.04
C ASP A 154 19.29 3.54 -5.08
N PHE A 155 19.58 4.72 -5.59
CA PHE A 155 18.58 5.75 -5.84
C PHE A 155 18.87 6.53 -7.10
N ALA A 156 17.80 7.01 -7.72
CA ALA A 156 17.91 7.88 -8.87
C ALA A 156 16.78 8.90 -8.90
N PHE A 157 17.08 10.08 -9.41
CA PHE A 157 16.07 11.11 -9.65
C PHE A 157 16.47 12.01 -10.80
N SER A 158 15.48 12.52 -11.50
CA SER A 158 15.64 13.35 -12.69
C SER A 158 15.05 14.73 -12.47
N TYR A 159 15.76 15.75 -12.95
CA TYR A 159 15.43 17.13 -12.68
C TYR A 159 15.93 18.07 -13.77
N LEU A 160 15.41 19.29 -13.75
CA LEU A 160 15.88 20.42 -14.54
C LEU A 160 16.80 21.28 -13.68
N ARG A 161 17.93 21.73 -14.21
CA ARG A 161 18.76 22.77 -13.60
C ARG A 161 19.27 23.70 -14.68
N ASP A 162 19.05 25.00 -14.52
CA ASP A 162 19.50 26.05 -15.44
C ASP A 162 19.09 25.84 -16.91
N GLY A 163 17.91 25.21 -17.13
CA GLY A 163 17.38 24.93 -18.47
C GLY A 163 17.90 23.64 -19.12
N GLU A 164 18.75 22.88 -18.43
CA GLU A 164 19.27 21.59 -18.87
C GLU A 164 18.70 20.43 -18.02
N TYR A 165 18.48 19.28 -18.66
CA TYR A 165 17.93 18.09 -18.02
C TYR A 165 19.05 17.19 -17.49
N PHE A 166 18.87 16.68 -16.27
CA PHE A 166 19.82 15.81 -15.59
C PHE A 166 19.13 14.61 -14.97
N ILE A 167 19.89 13.53 -14.85
CA ILE A 167 19.59 12.40 -13.99
C ILE A 167 20.74 12.22 -13.00
N ASN A 168 20.42 12.08 -11.72
CA ASN A 168 21.37 11.72 -10.68
C ASN A 168 21.11 10.27 -10.29
N VAL A 169 22.15 9.45 -10.33
CA VAL A 169 22.12 8.05 -9.92
C VAL A 169 23.19 7.86 -8.87
N ASN A 170 22.79 7.57 -7.63
CA ASN A 170 23.72 7.37 -6.51
C ASN A 170 24.72 8.51 -6.28
N GLY A 171 24.32 9.74 -6.55
CA GLY A 171 25.17 10.93 -6.44
C GLY A 171 25.93 11.26 -7.73
N GLU A 172 26.00 10.35 -8.70
CA GLU A 172 26.60 10.62 -10.01
C GLU A 172 25.58 11.29 -10.93
N GLU A 173 25.90 12.50 -11.37
CA GLU A 173 25.05 13.30 -12.24
C GLU A 173 25.41 13.09 -13.73
N LYS A 174 24.40 12.89 -14.57
CA LYS A 174 24.53 12.80 -16.01
C LYS A 174 23.49 13.71 -16.69
N GLN A 175 23.95 14.53 -17.62
CA GLN A 175 23.07 15.32 -18.48
C GLN A 175 22.33 14.39 -19.47
N ILE A 176 21.06 14.67 -19.69
CA ILE A 176 20.17 13.93 -20.61
C ILE A 176 19.48 14.91 -21.56
N GLU A 177 18.91 14.38 -22.64
CA GLU A 177 18.40 15.18 -23.77
C GLU A 177 16.99 15.75 -23.53
N GLY A 178 16.27 15.30 -22.51
CA GLY A 178 14.92 15.75 -22.23
C GLY A 178 14.38 15.34 -20.87
N LYS A 179 13.13 15.71 -20.62
CA LYS A 179 12.40 15.41 -19.38
C LYS A 179 12.15 13.91 -19.25
N VAL A 180 12.40 13.34 -18.07
CA VAL A 180 12.08 11.93 -17.81
C VAL A 180 10.59 11.81 -17.50
N ASP A 181 9.88 10.98 -18.27
CA ASP A 181 8.47 10.63 -18.00
C ASP A 181 8.38 9.54 -16.92
N ARG A 182 9.20 8.48 -17.05
CA ARG A 182 9.20 7.31 -16.17
C ARG A 182 10.60 6.76 -15.97
N MET A 183 10.83 6.18 -14.79
CA MET A 183 12.08 5.49 -14.45
C MET A 183 11.84 4.32 -13.49
N LYS A 184 12.66 3.27 -13.61
CA LYS A 184 12.76 2.18 -12.64
C LYS A 184 14.15 1.54 -12.66
N TYR A 185 14.45 0.76 -11.62
CA TYR A 185 15.55 -0.20 -11.70
C TYR A 185 15.16 -1.45 -12.48
N SER A 186 16.16 -2.10 -13.09
CA SER A 186 16.04 -3.40 -13.74
C SER A 186 15.51 -4.44 -12.75
N THR A 187 15.01 -5.57 -13.26
CA THR A 187 14.58 -6.68 -12.40
C THR A 187 15.70 -7.20 -11.48
N TYR A 188 16.96 -6.99 -11.86
CA TYR A 188 18.14 -7.38 -11.08
C TYR A 188 18.65 -6.26 -10.16
N GLY A 189 18.09 -5.05 -10.25
CA GLY A 189 18.45 -3.88 -9.44
C GLY A 189 19.74 -3.18 -9.85
N ASP A 190 20.41 -3.64 -10.91
CA ASP A 190 21.77 -3.21 -11.28
C ASP A 190 21.81 -2.11 -12.36
N GLU A 191 20.70 -1.90 -13.08
CA GLU A 191 20.61 -0.92 -14.15
C GLU A 191 19.40 -0.02 -13.97
N LEU A 192 19.60 1.29 -14.14
CA LEU A 192 18.49 2.24 -14.20
C LEU A 192 17.96 2.34 -15.62
N ILE A 193 16.66 2.13 -15.79
CA ILE A 193 15.97 2.27 -17.07
C ILE A 193 14.99 3.44 -16.99
N TYR A 194 15.06 4.36 -17.95
CA TYR A 194 14.23 5.57 -17.98
C TYR A 194 13.79 5.91 -19.41
N ILE A 195 12.66 6.62 -19.51
CA ILE A 195 12.08 7.09 -20.77
C ILE A 195 12.09 8.62 -20.78
N ILE A 196 12.65 9.19 -21.84
CA ILE A 196 12.64 10.64 -22.08
C ILE A 196 11.37 11.00 -22.86
N GLU A 197 10.64 12.00 -22.38
CA GLU A 197 9.54 12.67 -23.07
C GLU A 197 10.13 13.39 -24.29
N VAL A 198 9.87 12.86 -25.48
CA VAL A 198 10.28 13.49 -26.73
C VAL A 198 9.25 14.56 -27.09
N GLU A 199 9.51 15.80 -26.68
CA GLU A 199 8.83 16.96 -27.26
C GLU A 199 9.38 17.19 -28.68
N GLU A 200 8.86 16.44 -29.66
CA GLU A 200 8.50 16.92 -31.01
C GLU A 200 8.18 15.75 -31.94
N SER A 201 6.95 15.77 -32.47
CA SER A 201 6.69 15.29 -33.82
C SER A 201 7.49 16.13 -34.80
N SER A 202 8.71 15.72 -35.14
CA SER A 202 9.48 16.29 -36.24
C SER A 202 9.76 15.22 -37.30
N THR A 203 8.97 15.29 -38.37
CA THR A 203 9.31 14.64 -39.64
C THR A 203 10.56 15.29 -40.20
N LEU A 204 11.67 14.56 -40.26
CA LEU A 204 12.79 14.88 -41.14
C LEU A 204 13.23 13.61 -41.87
N SER A 205 13.18 13.75 -43.19
CA SER A 205 13.43 12.78 -44.24
C SER A 205 14.84 12.22 -44.25
N ASN A 206 14.95 10.97 -44.74
CA ASN A 206 16.12 10.33 -45.35
C ASN A 206 17.42 10.44 -44.55
N ASP A 207 17.69 9.45 -43.71
CA ASP A 207 18.53 8.32 -44.09
C ASP A 207 18.48 7.28 -42.96
N ASP A 208 18.64 6.02 -43.35
CA ASP A 208 18.49 4.81 -42.55
C ASP A 208 19.04 4.90 -41.12
N THR A 209 18.13 4.88 -40.13
CA THR A 209 18.30 4.09 -38.91
C THR A 209 16.94 3.52 -38.50
N ASP A 210 16.73 2.22 -38.76
CA ASP A 210 15.70 1.46 -38.08
C ASP A 210 16.02 1.45 -36.58
N ILE A 211 15.39 2.34 -35.82
CA ILE A 211 15.42 2.28 -34.36
C ILE A 211 14.34 1.28 -33.94
N PHE A 212 14.74 0.02 -33.85
CA PHE A 212 13.97 -0.98 -33.10
C PHE A 212 14.09 -0.66 -31.61
N LEU A 213 13.01 -0.16 -31.01
CA LEU A 213 12.89 -0.11 -29.55
C LEU A 213 12.43 -1.49 -29.06
N GLU A 214 13.34 -2.20 -28.39
CA GLU A 214 13.05 -3.40 -27.63
C GLU A 214 12.22 -3.03 -26.39
N VAL A 215 10.98 -3.51 -26.33
CA VAL A 215 10.07 -3.28 -25.20
C VAL A 215 10.32 -4.36 -24.15
N VAL A 216 11.08 -4.02 -23.11
CA VAL A 216 11.21 -4.84 -21.89
C VAL A 216 10.28 -4.29 -20.82
N ASP A 217 9.40 -5.16 -20.30
CA ASP A 217 8.37 -4.96 -19.27
C ASP A 217 8.52 -3.72 -18.36
N PHE A 218 7.55 -2.80 -18.37
CA PHE A 218 7.38 -1.80 -17.31
C PHE A 218 5.97 -1.90 -16.75
N VAL A 219 5.80 -2.75 -15.72
CA VAL A 219 4.66 -2.64 -14.81
C VAL A 219 5.03 -1.53 -13.82
N SER A 220 4.35 -0.38 -13.88
CA SER A 220 4.38 0.62 -12.81
C SER A 220 3.04 0.58 -12.10
N PHE A 221 3.04 0.27 -10.81
CA PHE A 221 1.88 0.48 -9.96
C PHE A 221 1.75 1.98 -9.67
N ASP A 222 0.54 2.53 -9.73
CA ASP A 222 0.26 3.84 -9.16
C ASP A 222 -0.02 3.73 -7.65
N ALA A 223 -0.08 4.87 -6.95
CA ALA A 223 -0.37 4.95 -5.52
C ALA A 223 -1.76 4.40 -5.10
N ASN A 224 -2.54 3.88 -6.06
CA ASN A 224 -3.86 3.29 -5.88
C ASN A 224 -3.91 1.80 -6.30
N ASN A 225 -2.76 1.14 -6.50
CA ASN A 225 -2.63 -0.26 -6.91
C ASN A 225 -3.26 -0.62 -8.28
N TYR A 226 -3.34 0.32 -9.22
CA TYR A 226 -3.63 -0.04 -10.62
C TYR A 226 -2.34 -0.47 -11.33
N ALA A 227 -2.37 -1.62 -12.01
CA ALA A 227 -1.33 -2.02 -12.94
C ALA A 227 -1.80 -1.75 -14.38
N ASP A 228 -1.04 -0.93 -15.09
CA ASP A 228 -1.15 -0.80 -16.54
C ASP A 228 -0.13 -1.75 -17.18
N ALA A 229 -0.58 -2.75 -17.94
CA ALA A 229 0.30 -3.51 -18.81
C ALA A 229 -0.24 -3.53 -20.25
N VAL A 230 0.68 -3.34 -21.19
CA VAL A 230 0.40 -3.53 -22.61
C VAL A 230 0.97 -4.89 -23.00
N LYS A 231 0.09 -5.85 -23.29
CA LYS A 231 0.46 -7.13 -23.91
C LYS A 231 0.16 -7.08 -25.40
N PHE A 232 1.15 -7.33 -26.26
CA PHE A 232 0.87 -7.74 -27.65
C PHE A 232 0.76 -9.26 -27.76
N MET A 233 -0.25 -9.71 -28.51
CA MET A 233 -0.48 -11.12 -28.87
C MET A 233 0.52 -11.54 -29.96
N PRO A 234 1.01 -12.81 -29.96
CA PRO A 234 1.79 -13.31 -31.08
C PRO A 234 0.92 -13.38 -32.34
N GLU A 235 1.51 -12.96 -33.45
CA GLU A 235 0.96 -13.00 -34.79
C GLU A 235 0.48 -14.42 -35.13
N ILE A 236 -0.77 -14.58 -35.55
CA ILE A 236 -1.24 -15.82 -36.16
C ILE A 236 -0.65 -15.87 -37.57
N ASP A 237 0.36 -16.71 -37.76
CA ASP A 237 0.88 -17.07 -39.08
C ASP A 237 -0.23 -17.72 -39.90
N THR A 238 -0.69 -17.03 -40.94
CA THR A 238 -1.51 -17.61 -42.02
C THR A 238 -0.87 -17.30 -43.36
N ASN A 239 0.31 -17.86 -43.59
CA ASN A 239 0.70 -18.23 -44.94
C ASN A 239 -0.27 -19.27 -45.51
N ASP A 240 -1.19 -18.84 -46.38
CA ASP A 240 -1.62 -19.67 -47.51
C ASP A 240 -1.92 -18.84 -48.78
N ILE A 241 -0.83 -18.43 -49.43
CA ILE A 241 -0.50 -18.49 -50.86
C ILE A 241 -1.66 -18.40 -51.90
N ASN A 242 -1.69 -17.32 -52.72
CA ASN A 242 -1.36 -17.36 -54.17
C ASN A 242 -1.77 -16.11 -54.99
N ASN A 243 -0.82 -15.69 -55.85
CA ASN A 243 -0.95 -14.86 -57.07
C ASN A 243 -1.31 -13.37 -56.95
N SER A 244 -0.30 -12.49 -57.08
CA SER A 244 0.08 -11.84 -58.35
C SER A 244 0.86 -10.53 -58.15
N ILE A 245 2.01 -10.44 -58.84
CA ILE A 245 2.61 -9.27 -59.50
C ILE A 245 2.53 -7.91 -58.78
N ILE A 246 3.70 -7.41 -58.38
CA ILE A 246 3.96 -6.01 -58.01
C ILE A 246 3.57 -5.07 -59.16
N THR A 247 2.63 -4.15 -58.92
CA THR A 247 2.62 -2.83 -59.57
C THR A 247 2.23 -1.76 -58.57
N ASN A 248 3.16 -0.81 -58.39
CA ASN A 248 3.04 0.41 -57.60
C ASN A 248 1.72 1.16 -57.85
N ALA A 249 0.87 1.22 -56.83
CA ALA A 249 -0.04 2.34 -56.55
C ALA A 249 -0.69 2.11 -55.18
N SER A 250 0.09 2.17 -54.11
CA SER A 250 -0.46 2.29 -52.76
C SER A 250 -0.95 3.72 -52.58
N THR A 251 -2.21 3.99 -52.96
CA THR A 251 -2.99 5.03 -52.29
C THR A 251 -3.27 4.53 -50.88
N THR A 252 -2.31 4.73 -49.99
CA THR A 252 -2.54 4.63 -48.56
C THR A 252 -3.47 5.77 -48.19
N ASN A 253 -4.76 5.46 -48.04
CA ASN A 253 -5.59 6.24 -47.14
C ASN A 253 -5.01 6.02 -45.74
N THR A 254 -4.08 6.88 -45.36
CA THR A 254 -3.69 7.10 -43.98
C THR A 254 -4.89 7.75 -43.29
N SER A 255 -5.78 6.94 -42.73
CA SER A 255 -6.63 7.41 -41.65
C SER A 255 -5.73 7.56 -40.43
N MET A 256 -5.46 8.82 -40.08
CA MET A 256 -4.82 9.22 -38.84
C MET A 256 -5.65 8.62 -37.69
N ILE A 257 -5.11 7.63 -36.98
CA ILE A 257 -5.74 7.11 -35.76
C ILE A 257 -5.35 8.08 -34.64
N THR A 258 -6.07 9.19 -34.57
CA THR A 258 -6.01 10.13 -33.44
C THR A 258 -7.09 9.72 -32.43
N ASN A 259 -6.66 9.43 -31.21
CA ASN A 259 -7.49 9.13 -30.03
C ASN A 259 -8.28 7.81 -30.08
N TYR A 260 -7.65 6.74 -29.62
CA TYR A 260 -8.37 5.78 -28.77
C TYR A 260 -7.93 5.99 -27.33
N ASN A 261 -8.93 6.18 -26.47
CA ASN A 261 -8.78 6.13 -25.03
C ASN A 261 -8.38 4.70 -24.67
N LEU A 262 -7.09 4.45 -24.47
CA LEU A 262 -6.54 3.21 -23.89
C LEU A 262 -6.91 3.06 -22.40
N SER A 263 -7.84 3.87 -21.89
CA SER A 263 -8.22 4.01 -20.48
C SER A 263 -8.87 2.78 -19.84
N ASN A 264 -9.06 1.69 -20.58
CA ASN A 264 -9.88 0.56 -20.15
C ASN A 264 -9.14 -0.79 -20.31
N ILE A 265 -7.81 -0.83 -20.18
CA ILE A 265 -7.10 -2.11 -19.99
C ILE A 265 -6.59 -2.12 -18.56
N SER A 266 -7.29 -2.80 -17.67
CA SER A 266 -6.81 -3.05 -16.31
C SER A 266 -5.97 -4.33 -16.33
N VAL A 267 -4.70 -4.26 -15.97
CA VAL A 267 -3.89 -5.46 -15.77
C VAL A 267 -3.75 -5.69 -14.28
N TYR A 268 -3.97 -6.92 -13.83
CA TYR A 268 -3.83 -7.29 -12.44
C TYR A 268 -2.60 -8.18 -12.31
N THR A 269 -1.50 -7.60 -11.82
CA THR A 269 -0.32 -8.33 -11.35
C THR A 269 -0.41 -8.51 -9.84
N ASN A 270 0.21 -9.56 -9.32
CA ASN A 270 0.20 -9.88 -7.90
C ASN A 270 0.72 -8.72 -7.01
N GLU A 271 -0.07 -8.35 -6.01
CA GLU A 271 0.35 -7.51 -4.89
C GLU A 271 1.16 -8.36 -3.90
N GLU A 272 2.46 -8.10 -3.79
CA GLU A 272 3.22 -7.94 -2.54
C GLU A 272 4.70 -7.75 -2.93
N GLY A 273 5.23 -6.55 -2.66
CA GLY A 273 6.65 -6.26 -2.77
C GLY A 273 7.43 -7.01 -1.71
N ILE A 274 7.81 -8.25 -1.99
CA ILE A 274 8.92 -8.98 -1.34
C ILE A 274 9.56 -9.86 -2.41
N THR A 275 10.89 -9.82 -2.51
CA THR A 275 11.74 -10.70 -3.33
C THR A 275 11.17 -12.13 -3.45
N VAL A 276 10.58 -12.45 -4.61
CA VAL A 276 10.07 -13.81 -4.87
C VAL A 276 11.25 -14.72 -5.23
N LYS A 277 11.96 -15.21 -4.21
CA LYS A 277 12.65 -16.49 -4.33
C LYS A 277 11.60 -17.61 -4.23
N GLY A 278 10.86 -17.81 -5.32
CA GLY A 278 9.87 -18.89 -5.41
C GLY A 278 8.81 -18.70 -6.49
N GLN A 279 9.16 -19.03 -7.74
CA GLN A 279 8.29 -19.45 -8.85
C GLN A 279 6.79 -19.03 -8.83
N SER A 280 6.45 -17.98 -9.59
CA SER A 280 5.23 -17.98 -10.42
C SER A 280 5.31 -16.86 -11.47
N ASP A 281 5.35 -17.24 -12.75
CA ASP A 281 5.34 -16.34 -13.93
C ASP A 281 3.91 -16.03 -14.42
N THR A 282 2.91 -16.03 -13.53
CA THR A 282 1.50 -16.04 -13.94
C THR A 282 0.90 -14.62 -13.99
N ILE A 283 0.56 -14.15 -15.20
CA ILE A 283 -0.10 -12.86 -15.44
C ILE A 283 -1.58 -13.12 -15.77
N ALA A 284 -2.51 -12.55 -15.00
CA ALA A 284 -3.90 -12.39 -15.43
C ALA A 284 -4.02 -11.11 -16.28
N LEU A 285 -4.52 -11.25 -17.50
CA LEU A 285 -4.76 -10.12 -18.37
C LEU A 285 -6.27 -9.92 -18.51
N MET A 286 -6.81 -8.86 -17.92
CA MET A 286 -8.17 -8.44 -18.21
C MET A 286 -8.13 -7.58 -19.47
N ILE A 287 -8.64 -8.12 -20.58
CA ILE A 287 -8.80 -7.35 -21.82
C ILE A 287 -10.25 -6.89 -21.87
N ILE A 288 -10.48 -5.58 -21.83
CA ILE A 288 -11.76 -5.01 -22.24
C ILE A 288 -11.77 -4.97 -23.77
N THR A 289 -12.18 -6.05 -24.42
CA THR A 289 -12.42 -6.05 -25.87
C THR A 289 -13.84 -5.59 -26.16
N ASN A 290 -13.99 -4.42 -26.78
CA ASN A 290 -15.17 -4.14 -27.60
C ASN A 290 -14.76 -4.19 -29.08
N ILE A 291 -15.20 -5.22 -29.81
CA ILE A 291 -15.43 -5.09 -31.25
C ILE A 291 -16.94 -4.86 -31.42
N ILE A 292 -17.36 -3.60 -31.39
CA ILE A 292 -18.61 -3.19 -32.05
C ILE A 292 -18.20 -2.56 -33.37
N THR A 293 -18.28 -3.32 -34.46
CA THR A 293 -18.18 -2.76 -35.81
C THR A 293 -19.42 -1.93 -36.10
N ASN A 294 -19.41 -0.65 -35.71
CA ASN A 294 -20.28 0.34 -36.34
C ASN A 294 -19.70 0.64 -37.72
N PHE A 295 -20.21 -0.02 -38.75
CA PHE A 295 -20.01 0.43 -40.12
C PHE A 295 -20.71 1.79 -40.30
N ILE A 296 -19.94 2.83 -40.62
CA ILE A 296 -20.43 3.94 -41.43
C ILE A 296 -19.69 3.87 -42.76
N SER A 297 -20.32 3.27 -43.77
CA SER A 297 -19.84 3.38 -45.14
C SER A 297 -20.17 4.78 -45.66
N LEU A 298 -19.17 5.47 -46.19
CA LEU A 298 -19.38 6.62 -47.05
C LEU A 298 -20.29 6.22 -48.23
N GLN A 299 -21.46 6.88 -48.33
CA GLN A 299 -22.39 7.03 -49.46
C GLN A 299 -23.55 6.03 -49.65
N MET A 300 -24.72 6.36 -49.03
CA MET A 300 -26.07 6.54 -49.62
C MET A 300 -27.21 6.15 -48.63
N PRO A 301 -28.48 6.50 -48.93
CA PRO A 301 -29.28 7.64 -48.45
C PRO A 301 -29.79 7.50 -46.99
N GLU A 302 -30.39 8.57 -46.43
CA GLU A 302 -30.91 8.66 -45.05
C GLU A 302 -31.56 7.35 -44.54
N LEU A 303 -30.83 6.65 -43.67
CA LEU A 303 -31.39 5.58 -42.83
C LEU A 303 -31.74 6.19 -41.48
N SER A 304 -33.00 5.98 -41.09
CA SER A 304 -33.62 6.48 -39.87
C SER A 304 -32.80 6.15 -38.63
N GLN A 305 -32.74 7.14 -37.74
CA GLN A 305 -32.03 7.18 -36.45
C GLN A 305 -32.62 6.23 -35.38
N GLU A 306 -33.08 5.06 -35.79
CA GLU A 306 -33.60 4.00 -34.94
C GLU A 306 -32.72 2.77 -35.14
N ASN A 307 -31.70 2.61 -34.28
CA ASN A 307 -31.09 1.34 -33.83
C ASN A 307 -29.70 1.59 -33.21
N ILE A 308 -29.61 2.50 -32.24
CA ILE A 308 -28.52 2.47 -31.26
C ILE A 308 -29.01 1.58 -30.12
N THR A 309 -28.62 0.32 -30.11
CA THR A 309 -28.84 -0.55 -28.96
C THR A 309 -27.70 -0.33 -27.97
N ASN A 310 -28.01 0.18 -26.78
CA ASN A 310 -27.09 0.22 -25.63
C ASN A 310 -26.81 -1.22 -25.16
N ALA A 311 -25.97 -1.95 -25.90
CA ALA A 311 -25.52 -3.27 -25.46
C ALA A 311 -24.62 -3.08 -24.23
N PRO A 312 -24.83 -3.85 -23.14
CA PRO A 312 -23.98 -3.76 -21.95
C PRO A 312 -22.54 -4.10 -22.32
N ILE A 313 -21.60 -3.29 -21.84
CA ILE A 313 -20.16 -3.55 -21.99
C ILE A 313 -19.83 -4.79 -21.16
N MET A 314 -19.33 -5.84 -21.81
CA MET A 314 -18.88 -7.06 -21.14
C MET A 314 -17.35 -7.07 -21.06
N THR A 315 -16.83 -7.51 -19.92
CA THR A 315 -15.42 -7.72 -19.64
C THR A 315 -15.03 -9.16 -19.98
N SER A 316 -14.03 -9.33 -20.85
CA SER A 316 -13.43 -10.65 -21.10
C SER A 316 -12.28 -10.92 -20.12
N LEU A 317 -12.36 -12.05 -19.40
CA LEU A 317 -11.28 -12.48 -18.52
C LEU A 317 -10.39 -13.48 -19.23
N ILE A 318 -9.12 -13.12 -19.47
CA ILE A 318 -8.16 -13.99 -20.16
C ILE A 318 -7.02 -14.35 -19.21
N LEU A 319 -6.88 -15.64 -18.92
CA LEU A 319 -5.81 -16.17 -18.09
C LEU A 319 -4.90 -17.07 -18.92
N ASN A 320 -3.61 -16.78 -18.98
CA ASN A 320 -2.61 -17.57 -19.72
C ASN A 320 -3.02 -17.84 -21.19
N GLY A 321 -3.61 -16.83 -21.85
CA GLY A 321 -4.09 -16.92 -23.24
C GLY A 321 -5.41 -17.69 -23.42
N ARG A 322 -6.02 -18.17 -22.34
CA ARG A 322 -7.34 -18.81 -22.35
C ARG A 322 -8.40 -17.82 -21.88
N ASN A 323 -9.42 -17.59 -22.71
CA ASN A 323 -10.63 -16.89 -22.27
C ASN A 323 -11.40 -17.75 -21.27
N LEU A 324 -11.58 -17.24 -20.05
CA LEU A 324 -12.30 -17.89 -18.95
C LEU A 324 -13.79 -17.54 -18.94
N GLY A 325 -14.18 -16.41 -19.55
CA GLY A 325 -15.56 -15.97 -19.61
C GLY A 325 -15.72 -14.49 -19.95
N GLU A 326 -16.96 -14.12 -20.21
CA GLU A 326 -17.41 -12.73 -20.39
C GLU A 326 -18.34 -12.37 -19.24
N TYR A 327 -18.05 -11.24 -18.59
CA TYR A 327 -18.69 -10.82 -17.34
C TYR A 327 -19.15 -9.37 -17.44
N ASN A 328 -20.14 -8.97 -16.65
CA ASN A 328 -20.62 -7.59 -16.69
C ASN A 328 -19.66 -6.65 -15.96
N LEU A 329 -19.40 -6.95 -14.69
CA LEU A 329 -18.47 -6.20 -13.86
C LEU A 329 -17.65 -7.19 -13.03
N ILE A 330 -16.33 -7.13 -13.18
CA ILE A 330 -15.41 -7.91 -12.36
C ILE A 330 -14.83 -6.99 -11.29
N THR A 331 -14.85 -7.41 -10.03
CA THR A 331 -14.21 -6.71 -8.92
C THR A 331 -13.42 -7.69 -8.04
N ASN A 332 -12.57 -7.14 -7.16
CA ASN A 332 -11.87 -7.90 -6.11
C ASN A 332 -11.19 -9.17 -6.65
N MET A 333 -10.41 -9.00 -7.73
CA MET A 333 -9.65 -10.08 -8.34
C MET A 333 -8.33 -10.27 -7.59
N SER A 334 -7.94 -11.52 -7.33
CA SER A 334 -6.60 -11.83 -6.82
C SER A 334 -6.20 -13.27 -7.11
N PHE A 335 -4.91 -13.56 -7.00
CA PHE A 335 -4.42 -14.94 -6.98
C PHE A 335 -4.18 -15.42 -5.55
N SER A 336 -4.19 -16.74 -5.36
CA SER A 336 -3.50 -17.35 -4.23
C SER A 336 -2.02 -16.97 -4.21
N PRO A 337 -1.36 -16.92 -3.04
CA PRO A 337 0.07 -16.60 -2.94
C PRO A 337 1.00 -17.45 -3.82
N ASP A 338 0.62 -18.70 -4.10
CA ASP A 338 1.34 -19.60 -5.02
C ASP A 338 1.04 -19.36 -6.51
N GLY A 339 0.20 -18.37 -6.84
CA GLY A 339 -0.19 -17.98 -8.18
C GLY A 339 -1.14 -18.94 -8.90
N LYS A 340 -1.57 -20.04 -8.26
CA LYS A 340 -2.30 -21.13 -8.95
C LYS A 340 -3.81 -20.94 -9.02
N THR A 341 -4.39 -20.24 -8.06
CA THR A 341 -5.84 -20.13 -7.91
C THR A 341 -6.27 -18.69 -8.10
N LEU A 342 -6.99 -18.40 -9.18
CA LEU A 342 -7.64 -17.11 -9.40
C LEU A 342 -8.95 -17.05 -8.63
N LEU A 343 -9.21 -15.93 -7.96
CA LEU A 343 -10.53 -15.55 -7.47
C LEU A 343 -10.95 -14.21 -8.04
N PHE A 344 -12.26 -14.02 -8.19
CA PHE A 344 -12.86 -12.72 -8.52
C PHE A 344 -14.35 -12.72 -8.20
N ILE A 345 -14.92 -11.52 -8.10
CA ILE A 345 -16.36 -11.31 -7.96
C ILE A 345 -16.90 -10.81 -9.30
N ASP A 346 -17.98 -11.41 -9.78
CA ASP A 346 -18.78 -10.95 -10.91
C ASP A 346 -20.12 -10.39 -10.39
N ILE A 347 -20.53 -9.24 -10.93
CA ILE A 347 -21.82 -8.62 -10.67
C ILE A 347 -22.56 -8.47 -11.99
N ASP A 348 -23.69 -9.17 -12.14
CA ASP A 348 -24.50 -9.13 -13.35
C ASP A 348 -25.34 -7.84 -13.47
N THR A 349 -26.06 -7.67 -14.59
CA THR A 349 -26.92 -6.50 -14.82
C THR A 349 -28.07 -6.34 -13.84
N ASN A 350 -28.40 -7.39 -13.08
CA ASN A 350 -29.46 -7.40 -12.08
C ASN A 350 -28.88 -7.27 -10.65
N GLU A 351 -27.60 -6.89 -10.54
CA GLU A 351 -26.86 -6.79 -9.27
C GLU A 351 -26.72 -8.14 -8.54
N ASN A 352 -26.86 -9.27 -9.25
CA ASN A 352 -26.59 -10.58 -8.66
C ASN A 352 -25.08 -10.80 -8.59
N LEU A 353 -24.62 -11.20 -7.40
CA LEU A 353 -23.22 -11.51 -7.14
C LEU A 353 -22.92 -12.98 -7.44
N SER A 354 -21.85 -13.23 -8.20
CA SER A 354 -21.21 -14.52 -8.39
C SER A 354 -19.77 -14.47 -7.90
N PHE A 355 -19.40 -15.32 -6.94
CA PHE A 355 -18.04 -15.42 -6.44
C PHE A 355 -17.33 -16.60 -7.08
N HIS A 356 -16.24 -16.33 -7.78
CA HIS A 356 -15.45 -17.33 -8.49
C HIS A 356 -14.18 -17.64 -7.72
N VAL A 357 -13.90 -18.93 -7.47
CA VAL A 357 -12.69 -19.39 -6.78
C VAL A 357 -12.17 -20.63 -7.48
N GLY A 358 -11.01 -20.55 -8.14
CA GLY A 358 -10.37 -21.71 -8.78
C GLY A 358 -11.22 -22.38 -9.87
N GLY A 359 -12.15 -21.63 -10.49
CA GLY A 359 -13.08 -22.14 -11.49
C GLY A 359 -14.41 -22.64 -10.93
N GLU A 360 -14.59 -22.71 -9.61
CA GLU A 360 -15.90 -22.90 -8.99
C GLU A 360 -16.64 -21.57 -8.88
N THR A 361 -17.95 -21.57 -9.14
CA THR A 361 -18.82 -20.38 -9.05
C THR A 361 -19.81 -20.55 -7.91
N ILE A 362 -19.88 -19.57 -7.02
CA ILE A 362 -20.73 -19.56 -5.83
C ILE A 362 -21.69 -18.37 -5.91
N THR A 363 -23.00 -18.63 -5.90
CA THR A 363 -24.04 -17.61 -6.18
C THR A 363 -25.10 -17.48 -5.09
N ASN A 364 -24.89 -18.11 -3.93
CA ASN A 364 -25.89 -18.23 -2.87
C ASN A 364 -25.68 -17.24 -1.70
N TYR A 365 -24.96 -16.15 -1.94
CA TYR A 365 -24.68 -15.11 -0.96
C TYR A 365 -25.14 -13.75 -1.46
N ASP A 366 -25.60 -12.92 -0.55
CA ASP A 366 -25.99 -11.54 -0.86
C ASP A 366 -24.74 -10.67 -1.08
N ASN A 367 -23.65 -10.99 -0.38
CA ASN A 367 -22.38 -10.28 -0.51
C ASN A 367 -21.17 -11.14 -0.12
N ILE A 368 -20.00 -10.82 -0.68
CA ILE A 368 -18.67 -11.26 -0.22
C ILE A 368 -17.94 -10.04 0.32
N LEU A 369 -17.59 -10.07 1.60
CA LEU A 369 -17.08 -8.90 2.32
C LEU A 369 -15.55 -8.79 2.23
N LEU A 370 -14.87 -9.89 2.51
CA LEU A 370 -13.41 -10.00 2.41
C LEU A 370 -13.00 -11.48 2.30
N TYR A 371 -11.80 -11.73 1.80
CA TYR A 371 -11.22 -13.06 1.68
C TYR A 371 -9.72 -13.00 1.95
N LYS A 372 -9.14 -14.14 2.35
CA LYS A 372 -7.71 -14.25 2.63
C LYS A 372 -7.22 -15.67 2.40
N TYR A 373 -6.02 -15.79 1.84
CA TYR A 373 -5.27 -17.04 1.83
C TYR A 373 -4.28 -17.08 3.01
N SER A 374 -3.95 -18.27 3.47
CA SER A 374 -2.71 -18.46 4.21
C SER A 374 -1.50 -18.24 3.30
N ALA A 375 -0.37 -17.83 3.87
CA ALA A 375 0.84 -17.55 3.11
C ALA A 375 1.31 -18.75 2.26
N ASP A 376 1.07 -19.98 2.72
CA ASP A 376 1.41 -21.21 1.98
C ASP A 376 0.33 -21.66 0.97
N SER A 377 -0.70 -20.85 0.76
CA SER A 377 -1.87 -21.11 -0.11
C SER A 377 -2.71 -22.34 0.24
N LYS A 378 -2.49 -23.01 1.39
CA LYS A 378 -3.22 -24.23 1.75
C LYS A 378 -4.55 -24.00 2.46
N SER A 379 -4.74 -22.82 3.04
CA SER A 379 -5.99 -22.41 3.68
C SER A 379 -6.55 -21.17 3.01
N PHE A 380 -7.86 -21.15 2.87
CA PHE A 380 -8.61 -20.03 2.32
C PHE A 380 -9.82 -19.75 3.20
N ALA A 381 -9.96 -18.51 3.63
CA ALA A 381 -11.13 -18.04 4.37
C ALA A 381 -11.77 -16.87 3.65
N TYR A 382 -13.10 -16.82 3.66
CA TYR A 382 -13.84 -15.65 3.21
C TYR A 382 -15.04 -15.37 4.09
N ALA A 383 -15.38 -14.10 4.21
CA ALA A 383 -16.55 -13.60 4.88
C ALA A 383 -17.67 -13.38 3.86
N ALA A 384 -18.82 -13.99 4.10
CA ALA A 384 -20.00 -13.84 3.27
C ALA A 384 -21.18 -13.33 4.09
N GLN A 385 -22.15 -12.74 3.40
CA GLN A 385 -23.40 -12.27 4.01
C GLN A 385 -24.62 -12.95 3.38
N THR A 386 -25.59 -13.30 4.22
CA THR A 386 -26.91 -13.77 3.78
C THR A 386 -27.99 -13.30 4.75
N ASN A 387 -29.07 -12.75 4.22
CA ASN A 387 -30.17 -12.14 4.99
C ASN A 387 -29.66 -11.13 6.04
N GLY A 388 -28.65 -10.32 5.67
CA GLY A 388 -28.04 -9.32 6.55
C GLY A 388 -27.16 -9.87 7.69
N ASN A 389 -26.91 -11.18 7.74
CA ASN A 389 -26.00 -11.78 8.72
C ASN A 389 -24.69 -12.19 8.05
N SER A 390 -23.58 -11.83 8.66
CA SER A 390 -22.23 -12.09 8.17
C SER A 390 -21.64 -13.32 8.86
N PHE A 391 -20.96 -14.19 8.12
CA PHE A 391 -20.34 -15.41 8.63
C PHE A 391 -19.08 -15.75 7.82
N ILE A 392 -18.25 -16.65 8.36
CA ILE A 392 -16.98 -17.05 7.74
C ILE A 392 -17.11 -18.46 7.17
N ILE A 393 -16.55 -18.64 5.99
CA ILE A 393 -16.29 -19.94 5.38
C ILE A 393 -14.78 -20.16 5.41
N LEU A 394 -14.34 -21.28 5.97
CA LEU A 394 -12.93 -21.71 6.00
C LEU A 394 -12.82 -23.03 5.23
N ASN A 395 -12.03 -23.05 4.16
CA ASN A 395 -11.80 -24.24 3.32
C ASN A 395 -13.12 -24.91 2.88
N GLY A 396 -14.06 -24.10 2.37
CA GLY A 396 -15.37 -24.54 1.91
C GLY A 396 -16.38 -24.89 3.02
N LYS A 397 -16.01 -24.75 4.30
CA LYS A 397 -16.89 -25.04 5.44
C LYS A 397 -17.28 -23.78 6.18
N ARG A 398 -18.59 -23.53 6.29
CA ARG A 398 -19.14 -22.44 7.12
C ARG A 398 -18.84 -22.71 8.60
N LEU A 399 -18.32 -21.70 9.30
CA LEU A 399 -18.14 -21.73 10.75
C LEU A 399 -19.49 -21.48 11.46
N ASN A 400 -19.67 -22.10 12.63
CA ASN A 400 -20.92 -22.06 13.39
C ASN A 400 -21.13 -20.77 14.19
N LYS A 401 -20.86 -19.60 13.61
CA LYS A 401 -21.07 -18.29 14.24
C LYS A 401 -21.51 -17.26 13.20
N ASP A 402 -22.54 -16.50 13.58
CA ASP A 402 -23.06 -15.37 12.80
C ASP A 402 -22.72 -14.05 13.52
N PHE A 403 -22.53 -13.01 12.72
CA PHE A 403 -22.06 -11.69 13.15
C PHE A 403 -22.82 -10.59 12.41
N ASN A 404 -22.81 -9.38 12.97
CA ASN A 404 -23.28 -8.21 12.24
C ASN A 404 -22.32 -7.89 11.08
N ASN A 405 -21.01 -7.95 11.34
CA ASN A 405 -19.98 -7.77 10.33
C ASN A 405 -18.75 -8.63 10.62
N ILE A 406 -18.00 -8.99 9.57
CA ILE A 406 -16.61 -9.45 9.69
C ILE A 406 -15.73 -8.29 9.26
N ASN A 407 -14.81 -7.85 10.13
CA ASN A 407 -14.01 -6.67 9.88
C ASN A 407 -12.64 -7.00 9.29
N GLU A 408 -12.03 -8.13 9.68
CA GLU A 408 -10.72 -8.56 9.18
C GLU A 408 -10.50 -10.07 9.40
N LEU A 409 -9.73 -10.70 8.50
CA LEU A 409 -9.28 -12.08 8.60
C LEU A 409 -7.74 -12.11 8.70
N TYR A 410 -7.21 -13.02 9.51
CA TYR A 410 -5.77 -13.18 9.68
C TYR A 410 -5.41 -14.66 9.71
N PHE A 411 -4.29 -15.03 9.07
CA PHE A 411 -3.71 -16.37 9.17
C PHE A 411 -2.37 -16.30 9.87
N SER A 412 -2.17 -17.19 10.85
CA SER A 412 -0.84 -17.40 11.45
C SER A 412 0.09 -18.13 10.49
N SER A 413 1.37 -18.23 10.86
CA SER A 413 2.37 -19.01 10.12
C SER A 413 2.00 -20.49 9.94
N ASN A 414 1.24 -21.09 10.86
CA ASN A 414 0.72 -22.46 10.74
C ASN A 414 -0.74 -22.51 10.25
N ASN A 415 -1.21 -21.46 9.58
CA ASN A 415 -2.53 -21.37 8.96
C ASN A 415 -3.71 -21.42 9.94
N ASN A 416 -3.51 -21.04 11.21
CA ASN A 416 -4.63 -20.86 12.13
C ASN A 416 -5.35 -19.56 11.81
N LEU A 417 -6.68 -19.63 11.69
CA LEU A 417 -7.51 -18.47 11.42
C LEU A 417 -7.80 -17.68 12.71
N VAL A 418 -7.45 -16.39 12.69
CA VAL A 418 -7.90 -15.40 13.66
C VAL A 418 -8.73 -14.35 12.92
N TYR A 419 -9.79 -13.83 13.53
CA TYR A 419 -10.63 -12.85 12.85
C TYR A 419 -11.21 -11.81 13.79
N ASN A 420 -11.36 -10.58 13.28
CA ASN A 420 -12.09 -9.49 13.93
C ASN A 420 -13.53 -9.51 13.44
N ALA A 421 -14.50 -9.57 14.35
CA ALA A 421 -15.91 -9.51 13.99
C ALA A 421 -16.72 -8.64 14.96
N THR A 422 -17.81 -8.07 14.43
CA THR A 422 -18.73 -7.20 15.15
C THR A 422 -19.97 -7.98 15.61
N LYS A 423 -20.27 -7.90 16.92
CA LYS A 423 -21.54 -8.32 17.51
C LYS A 423 -22.19 -7.12 18.21
N GLY A 424 -23.37 -6.71 17.74
CA GLY A 424 -24.01 -5.47 18.17
C GLY A 424 -23.18 -4.26 17.78
N ASP A 425 -22.81 -3.44 18.76
CA ASP A 425 -21.97 -2.25 18.64
C ASP A 425 -20.49 -2.51 19.01
N ARG A 426 -20.09 -3.77 19.18
CA ARG A 426 -18.78 -4.15 19.72
C ARG A 426 -18.00 -5.07 18.80
N GLN A 427 -16.68 -4.87 18.79
CA GLN A 427 -15.73 -5.72 18.10
C GLN A 427 -15.04 -6.71 19.04
N TYR A 428 -14.64 -7.85 18.48
CA TYR A 428 -14.00 -8.96 19.17
C TYR A 428 -12.99 -9.64 18.25
N ILE A 429 -11.89 -10.15 18.83
CA ILE A 429 -11.00 -11.11 18.19
C ILE A 429 -11.42 -12.53 18.54
N PHE A 430 -11.47 -13.38 17.51
CA PHE A 430 -11.81 -14.80 17.62
C PHE A 430 -10.71 -15.69 17.04
N THR A 431 -10.57 -16.87 17.63
CA THR A 431 -9.91 -18.06 17.08
C THR A 431 -10.73 -19.28 17.50
N ASP A 432 -10.39 -20.48 17.04
CA ASP A 432 -11.14 -21.72 17.28
C ASP A 432 -11.57 -21.92 18.75
N ASP A 433 -10.69 -21.64 19.70
CA ASP A 433 -10.87 -21.90 21.14
C ASP A 433 -10.89 -20.64 22.00
N PHE A 434 -10.96 -19.45 21.40
CA PHE A 434 -10.89 -18.18 22.14
C PHE A 434 -11.76 -17.07 21.54
N GLU A 435 -12.34 -16.29 22.45
CA GLU A 435 -13.04 -15.03 22.21
C GLU A 435 -12.45 -13.97 23.15
N SER A 436 -12.07 -12.83 22.59
CA SER A 436 -11.54 -11.70 23.35
C SER A 436 -12.63 -11.04 24.21
N PRO A 437 -12.27 -10.15 25.15
CA PRO A 437 -13.21 -9.16 25.66
C PRO A 437 -13.78 -8.30 24.51
N SER A 438 -14.89 -7.62 24.77
CA SER A 438 -15.51 -6.69 23.82
C SER A 438 -14.81 -5.34 23.79
N TYR A 439 -14.62 -4.76 22.61
CA TYR A 439 -14.07 -3.41 22.41
C TYR A 439 -15.04 -2.53 21.61
N ASN A 440 -14.97 -1.22 21.79
CA ASN A 440 -15.62 -0.26 20.89
C ASN A 440 -15.04 -0.39 19.48
N ASN A 441 -13.71 -0.47 19.38
CA ASN A 441 -12.99 -0.68 18.14
C ASN A 441 -11.67 -1.42 18.41
N ILE A 442 -11.22 -2.24 17.47
CA ILE A 442 -9.88 -2.83 17.46
C ILE A 442 -9.06 -2.06 16.42
N ASN A 443 -7.91 -1.53 16.83
CA ASN A 443 -7.15 -0.54 16.06
C ASN A 443 -5.93 -1.13 15.34
N SER A 444 -5.33 -2.19 15.89
CA SER A 444 -4.14 -2.85 15.32
C SER A 444 -4.09 -4.29 15.79
N PHE A 445 -3.55 -5.19 14.97
CA PHE A 445 -3.42 -6.61 15.26
C PHE A 445 -2.09 -7.12 14.70
N LYS A 446 -1.44 -8.05 15.40
CA LYS A 446 -0.20 -8.69 14.95
C LYS A 446 -0.07 -10.12 15.45
N PHE A 447 0.43 -11.01 14.59
CA PHE A 447 0.91 -12.34 15.00
C PHE A 447 2.36 -12.30 15.50
N ILE A 448 2.65 -13.16 16.47
CA ILE A 448 4.00 -13.49 16.96
C ILE A 448 4.08 -15.02 16.96
N GLY A 449 4.46 -15.62 15.83
CA GLY A 449 4.27 -17.04 15.58
C GLY A 449 2.79 -17.44 15.67
N GLU A 450 2.44 -18.32 16.60
CA GLU A 450 1.05 -18.75 16.86
C GLU A 450 0.32 -17.91 17.93
N SER A 451 1.07 -17.03 18.59
CA SER A 451 0.57 -16.03 19.51
C SER A 451 0.11 -14.79 18.75
N PHE A 452 -0.69 -13.94 19.37
CA PHE A 452 -1.05 -12.65 18.77
C PHE A 452 -1.25 -11.58 19.82
N ALA A 453 -1.09 -10.33 19.39
CA ALA A 453 -1.42 -9.15 20.16
C ALA A 453 -2.31 -8.22 19.34
N PHE A 454 -3.09 -7.40 20.03
CA PHE A 454 -3.89 -6.36 19.39
C PHE A 454 -4.08 -5.18 20.33
N THR A 455 -4.41 -4.03 19.76
CA THR A 455 -4.82 -2.85 20.52
C THR A 455 -6.27 -2.52 20.25
N GLY A 456 -6.97 -2.01 21.25
CA GLY A 456 -8.38 -1.68 21.12
C GLY A 456 -8.82 -0.59 22.07
N GLU A 457 -9.86 0.12 21.67
CA GLU A 457 -10.51 1.14 22.47
C GLU A 457 -11.70 0.54 23.21
N ARG A 458 -11.85 0.87 24.50
CA ARG A 458 -13.02 0.55 25.30
C ARG A 458 -13.32 1.72 26.24
N LEU A 459 -14.52 2.29 26.12
CA LEU A 459 -15.01 3.39 26.95
C LEU A 459 -14.08 4.62 26.94
N GLY A 460 -13.56 5.01 25.77
CA GLY A 460 -12.68 6.18 25.64
C GLY A 460 -11.27 5.98 26.21
N LYS A 461 -10.89 4.74 26.54
CA LYS A 461 -9.54 4.36 26.94
C LYS A 461 -9.00 3.27 26.03
N TYR A 462 -7.69 3.20 25.94
CA TYR A 462 -6.99 2.23 25.11
C TYR A 462 -6.44 1.07 25.93
N TYR A 463 -6.38 -0.07 25.26
CA TYR A 463 -5.95 -1.35 25.79
C TYR A 463 -5.02 -2.03 24.80
N TYR A 464 -3.97 -2.67 25.32
CA TYR A 464 -3.12 -3.61 24.62
C TYR A 464 -3.43 -5.01 25.15
N PHE A 465 -3.70 -5.95 24.26
CA PHE A 465 -3.98 -7.33 24.60
C PHE A 465 -2.95 -8.24 23.97
N ILE A 466 -2.60 -9.33 24.65
CA ILE A 466 -1.79 -10.41 24.09
C ILE A 466 -2.33 -11.78 24.52
N LEU A 467 -2.39 -12.68 23.55
CA LEU A 467 -2.53 -14.12 23.74
C LEU A 467 -1.21 -14.77 23.31
N ASP A 468 -0.39 -15.10 24.30
CA ASP A 468 0.87 -15.80 24.14
C ASP A 468 0.64 -17.30 24.38
N LYS A 469 0.55 -18.06 23.29
CA LYS A 469 0.28 -19.50 23.34
C LYS A 469 1.50 -20.30 23.80
N GLU A 470 2.71 -19.83 23.51
CA GLU A 470 3.96 -20.50 23.86
C GLU A 470 4.16 -20.52 25.38
N ASN A 471 3.92 -19.38 26.03
CA ASN A 471 4.04 -19.25 27.49
C ASN A 471 2.71 -19.44 28.24
N LEU A 472 1.65 -19.88 27.55
CA LEU A 472 0.29 -20.07 28.08
C LEU A 472 -0.22 -18.82 28.83
N LYS A 473 0.07 -17.65 28.29
CA LYS A 473 -0.15 -16.36 28.92
C LYS A 473 -1.21 -15.57 28.16
N ARG A 474 -2.19 -15.06 28.89
CA ARG A 474 -3.21 -14.14 28.39
C ARG A 474 -3.19 -12.89 29.26
N ARG A 475 -2.92 -11.72 28.66
CA ARG A 475 -2.90 -10.45 29.41
C ARG A 475 -3.60 -9.34 28.63
N GLU A 476 -4.24 -8.48 29.40
CA GLU A 476 -4.76 -7.19 28.94
C GLU A 476 -4.11 -6.11 29.80
N PHE A 477 -3.50 -5.12 29.16
CA PHE A 477 -3.00 -3.89 29.75
C PHE A 477 -3.89 -2.76 29.27
N GLY A 478 -4.28 -1.82 30.12
CA GLY A 478 -5.09 -0.72 29.63
C GLY A 478 -5.59 0.24 30.66
N GLY A 479 -6.59 1.01 30.25
CA GLY A 479 -6.91 2.28 30.91
C GLY A 479 -5.99 3.40 30.44
N TYR A 480 -5.31 3.23 29.30
CA TYR A 480 -4.39 4.21 28.74
C TYR A 480 -5.13 5.34 28.03
N ASP A 481 -4.51 6.52 28.03
CA ASP A 481 -4.94 7.68 27.25
C ASP A 481 -4.44 7.60 25.80
N PHE A 482 -3.41 6.79 25.56
CA PHE A 482 -2.83 6.56 24.25
C PHE A 482 -2.22 5.15 24.15
N VAL A 483 -2.37 4.52 22.98
CA VAL A 483 -1.65 3.31 22.54
C VAL A 483 -1.26 3.54 21.07
N SER A 484 -0.01 3.28 20.70
CA SER A 484 0.38 3.25 19.28
C SER A 484 -0.17 2.01 18.59
N ALA A 485 -0.17 1.97 17.26
CA ALA A 485 -0.27 0.70 16.55
C ALA A 485 0.84 -0.26 17.01
N ILE A 486 0.61 -1.57 16.88
CA ILE A 486 1.66 -2.56 17.09
C ILE A 486 2.58 -2.51 15.88
N ASN A 487 3.91 -2.45 16.10
CA ASN A 487 4.84 -2.42 14.97
C ASN A 487 4.73 -3.70 14.14
N GLU A 488 4.35 -3.57 12.87
CA GLU A 488 4.19 -4.68 11.93
C GLU A 488 5.53 -5.25 11.46
N GLU A 489 6.61 -4.46 11.47
CA GLU A 489 7.92 -4.85 10.96
C GLU A 489 8.78 -5.64 11.97
N SER A 490 8.48 -5.54 13.27
CA SER A 490 9.24 -6.24 14.32
C SER A 490 8.84 -7.71 14.46
N ASP A 491 9.73 -8.61 14.86
CA ASP A 491 9.32 -9.97 15.25
C ASP A 491 8.50 -10.00 16.55
N SER A 492 8.57 -8.94 17.35
CA SER A 492 7.85 -8.80 18.62
C SER A 492 6.59 -7.94 18.47
N ALA A 493 5.59 -8.16 19.33
CA ALA A 493 4.48 -7.22 19.45
C ALA A 493 4.85 -6.10 20.41
N ILE A 494 5.20 -4.95 19.84
CA ILE A 494 5.66 -3.78 20.57
C ILE A 494 4.78 -2.55 20.32
N SER A 495 4.45 -1.84 21.39
CA SER A 495 3.66 -0.60 21.34
C SER A 495 4.09 0.40 22.41
N ILE A 496 3.93 1.68 22.09
CA ILE A 496 4.06 2.79 23.05
C ILE A 496 2.70 3.04 23.69
N VAL A 497 2.67 3.20 25.01
CA VAL A 497 1.44 3.51 25.76
C VAL A 497 1.64 4.69 26.70
N SER A 498 0.58 5.44 26.96
CA SER A 498 0.58 6.50 27.97
C SER A 498 -0.63 6.40 28.89
N ASP A 499 -0.41 6.49 30.20
CA ASP A 499 -1.47 6.54 31.22
C ASP A 499 -1.98 7.98 31.48
N GLY A 500 -1.57 8.94 30.65
CA GLY A 500 -1.86 10.37 30.81
C GLY A 500 -0.84 11.12 31.67
N LYS A 501 0.06 10.41 32.36
CA LYS A 501 1.15 10.99 33.15
C LYS A 501 2.52 10.48 32.70
N ASN A 502 2.63 9.22 32.36
CA ASN A 502 3.87 8.53 32.05
C ASN A 502 3.70 7.76 30.75
N ILE A 503 4.82 7.63 30.04
CA ILE A 503 4.91 6.90 28.79
C ILE A 503 5.71 5.61 29.06
N PHE A 504 5.24 4.52 28.49
CA PHE A 504 5.82 3.19 28.62
C PHE A 504 5.91 2.51 27.26
N ILE A 505 6.72 1.47 27.18
CA ILE A 505 6.70 0.54 26.05
C ILE A 505 6.23 -0.81 26.58
N ILE A 506 5.33 -1.44 25.84
CA ILE A 506 4.92 -2.83 26.06
C ILE A 506 5.52 -3.66 24.93
N LYS A 507 6.29 -4.70 25.27
CA LYS A 507 6.83 -5.70 24.35
C LYS A 507 6.43 -7.09 24.82
N ASP A 508 5.77 -7.86 23.96
CA ASP A 508 5.36 -9.26 24.20
C ASP A 508 4.63 -9.44 25.55
N GLY A 509 3.76 -8.48 25.87
CA GLY A 509 2.99 -8.46 27.11
C GLY A 509 3.80 -8.22 28.38
N ASN A 510 4.92 -7.52 28.28
CA ASN A 510 5.70 -7.03 29.41
C ASN A 510 5.98 -5.54 29.22
N ILE A 511 5.86 -4.76 30.29
CA ILE A 511 6.34 -3.37 30.30
C ILE A 511 7.86 -3.45 30.41
N ILE A 512 8.56 -2.89 29.43
CA ILE A 512 10.01 -2.96 29.33
C ILE A 512 10.71 -1.75 29.93
N ASN A 513 11.95 -1.96 30.36
CA ASN A 513 12.78 -0.95 30.99
C ASN A 513 13.87 -0.52 30.01
N ASN A 514 13.87 0.74 29.57
CA ASN A 514 15.08 1.36 29.02
C ASN A 514 15.81 2.07 30.16
N ARG A 515 16.72 1.34 30.79
CA ARG A 515 17.77 1.93 31.62
C ARG A 515 19.10 1.28 31.33
#